data_AF-A0A9Q1C6C2-F1
#
_entry.id   AF-A0A9Q1C6C2-F1
#
_cell.length_a   1.000
_cell.length_b   1.000
_cell.length_c   1.000
_cell.angle_alpha   90.00
_cell.angle_beta   90.00
_cell.angle_gamma   90.00
#
_symmetry.space_group_name_H-M   'P 1'
#
loop_
_entity.id
_entity.type
_entity.pdbx_description
1 polymer ?
#
loop_
_entity_poly.entity_id
_entity_poly.type
_entity_poly.pdbx_seq_one_letter_code
_entity_poly.pdbx_strand_id
1 'polypeptide(L)'
;MAGNSTGYGPSRFQRLVFSGNPDDYEIWETKFLAYLRTQKLKSVIVEEAPTEPAEAVASYNSKNEEVYAELVQCLDDKSLGLVMREADNDGKKAIGILRAHYQGNTKPRIVSLYMQLINIQMEKNENVTSYIIRAEKIIGTLERAKEVPSEKLLISILLKGLPPTYRQLSIHVTQSSEDISLSKFKVALKGFEETDCFESHVSPKEQGEDTILKVADRKSCYGCGSTQHLVKDCDQADKMCKYHKGAKHFEKDCN
;
A
#
# COMPACT_ATOMS: atom_id res chain seq x y z
N MET A 1 20.20 21.48 32.75
CA MET A 1 20.37 20.11 33.27
C MET A 1 19.61 19.17 32.34
N ALA A 2 20.33 18.35 31.58
CA ALA A 2 19.75 17.43 30.62
C ALA A 2 19.12 16.25 31.38
N GLY A 3 17.82 16.04 31.19
CA GLY A 3 17.09 14.91 31.77
C GLY A 3 17.54 13.62 31.11
N ASN A 4 17.99 12.67 31.93
CA ASN A 4 18.39 11.33 31.52
C ASN A 4 17.23 10.62 30.80
N SER A 5 17.40 10.37 29.51
CA SER A 5 16.60 9.42 28.74
C SER A 5 16.93 8.02 29.24
N THR A 6 16.12 7.50 30.15
CA THR A 6 16.18 6.09 30.55
C THR A 6 15.79 5.23 29.36
N GLY A 7 16.74 4.46 28.82
CA GLY A 7 16.60 3.58 27.65
C GLY A 7 15.70 2.36 27.82
N TYR A 8 14.58 2.49 28.53
CA TYR A 8 13.50 1.52 28.48
C TYR A 8 12.72 1.76 27.19
N GLY A 9 12.86 0.85 26.22
CA GLY A 9 12.00 0.83 25.05
C GLY A 9 10.52 0.83 25.47
N PRO A 10 9.60 1.31 24.60
CA PRO A 10 8.20 1.49 24.97
C PRO A 10 7.64 0.23 25.63
N SER A 11 7.09 0.41 26.83
CA SER A 11 6.56 -0.68 27.65
C SER A 11 5.62 -1.55 26.83
N ARG A 12 5.65 -2.87 27.02
CA ARG A 12 4.74 -3.80 26.31
C ARG A 12 3.27 -3.40 26.52
N PHE A 13 2.96 -2.83 27.68
CA PHE A 13 1.64 -2.27 27.99
C PHE A 13 1.28 -1.05 27.15
N GLN A 14 2.25 -0.17 26.87
CA GLN A 14 2.02 1.02 26.03
C GLN A 14 1.69 0.66 24.57
N ARG A 15 2.11 -0.52 24.10
CA ARG A 15 1.75 -1.05 22.77
C ARG A 15 0.36 -1.68 22.71
N LEU A 16 -0.26 -1.93 23.87
CA LEU A 16 -1.56 -2.57 24.01
C LEU A 16 -2.69 -1.57 24.27
N VAL A 17 -2.38 -0.30 24.51
CA VAL A 17 -3.39 0.75 24.67
C VAL A 17 -4.06 1.04 23.31
N PHE A 18 -5.38 1.04 23.31
CA PHE A 18 -6.18 1.41 22.16
C PHE A 18 -6.16 2.93 21.96
N SER A 19 -6.04 3.38 20.71
CA SER A 19 -5.99 4.81 20.38
C SER A 19 -7.36 5.47 20.25
N GLY A 20 -8.45 4.70 20.31
CA GLY A 20 -9.81 5.19 20.00
C GLY A 20 -10.09 5.35 18.50
N ASN A 21 -9.10 5.06 17.64
CA ASN A 21 -9.24 5.16 16.19
C ASN A 21 -9.90 3.88 15.61
N PRO A 22 -11.02 4.00 14.88
CA PRO A 22 -11.65 2.85 14.21
C PRO A 22 -10.72 2.08 13.26
N ASP A 23 -9.78 2.76 12.60
CA ASP A 23 -8.90 2.14 11.59
C ASP A 23 -7.84 1.20 12.20
N ASP A 24 -7.52 1.41 13.48
CA ASP A 24 -6.53 0.66 14.25
C ASP A 24 -7.18 -0.43 15.11
N TYR A 25 -8.51 -0.41 15.25
CA TYR A 25 -9.24 -1.30 16.15
C TYR A 25 -8.99 -2.78 15.84
N GLU A 26 -8.94 -3.16 14.57
CA GLU A 26 -8.66 -4.55 14.15
C GLU A 26 -7.27 -5.02 14.59
N ILE A 27 -6.27 -4.17 14.39
CA ILE A 27 -4.88 -4.47 14.72
C ILE A 27 -4.75 -4.55 16.25
N TRP A 28 -5.38 -3.62 16.95
CA TRP A 28 -5.42 -3.59 18.40
C TRP A 28 -6.12 -4.82 18.98
N GLU A 29 -7.32 -5.17 18.50
CA GLU A 29 -8.08 -6.33 18.98
C GLU A 29 -7.28 -7.62 18.78
N THR A 30 -6.62 -7.77 17.63
CA THR A 30 -5.76 -8.93 17.37
C THR A 30 -4.63 -9.05 18.41
N LYS A 31 -3.98 -7.92 18.74
CA LYS A 31 -2.94 -7.87 19.78
C LYS A 31 -3.52 -8.16 21.17
N PHE A 32 -4.69 -7.62 21.48
CA PHE A 32 -5.38 -7.82 22.75
C PHE A 32 -5.81 -9.28 22.95
N LEU A 33 -6.40 -9.92 21.93
CA LEU A 33 -6.75 -11.34 21.99
C LEU A 33 -5.51 -12.25 22.10
N ALA A 34 -4.38 -11.86 21.49
CA ALA A 34 -3.12 -12.55 21.67
C ALA A 34 -2.59 -12.40 23.11
N TYR A 35 -2.70 -11.20 23.69
CA TYR A 35 -2.36 -10.95 25.09
C TYR A 35 -3.23 -11.77 26.06
N LEU A 36 -4.55 -11.79 25.88
CA LEU A 36 -5.44 -12.62 26.70
C LEU A 36 -5.13 -14.12 26.57
N ARG A 37 -4.62 -14.58 25.43
CA ARG A 37 -4.14 -15.96 25.28
C ARG A 37 -2.95 -16.24 26.19
N THR A 38 -2.02 -15.29 26.34
CA THR A 38 -0.88 -15.44 27.25
C THR A 38 -1.31 -15.52 28.71
N GLN A 39 -2.40 -14.84 29.07
CA GLN A 39 -3.02 -14.89 30.40
C GLN A 39 -3.99 -16.07 30.61
N LYS A 40 -4.18 -16.93 29.60
CA LYS A 40 -5.16 -18.04 29.61
C LYS A 40 -6.62 -17.60 29.78
N LEU A 41 -6.93 -16.36 29.39
CA LEU A 41 -8.26 -15.75 29.48
C LEU A 41 -9.05 -15.78 28.16
N LYS A 42 -8.38 -16.08 27.04
CA LYS A 42 -9.01 -16.08 25.70
C LYS A 42 -10.23 -17.01 25.59
N SER A 43 -10.29 -18.10 26.35
CA SER A 43 -11.41 -19.05 26.30
C SER A 43 -12.74 -18.39 26.65
N VAL A 44 -12.76 -17.42 27.57
CA VAL A 44 -13.99 -16.72 28.00
C VAL A 44 -14.70 -16.02 26.85
N ILE A 45 -13.94 -15.48 25.89
CA ILE A 45 -14.45 -14.71 24.75
C ILE A 45 -14.94 -15.63 23.64
N VAL A 46 -14.27 -16.77 23.45
CA VAL A 46 -14.53 -17.71 22.35
C VAL A 46 -15.65 -18.69 22.71
N GLU A 47 -15.65 -19.18 23.95
CA GLU A 47 -16.57 -20.20 24.41
C GLU A 47 -17.88 -19.57 24.92
N GLU A 48 -18.98 -20.32 24.80
CA GLU A 48 -20.24 -19.98 25.45
C GLU A 48 -20.12 -20.17 26.96
N ALA A 49 -20.87 -19.38 27.72
CA ALA A 49 -20.83 -19.49 29.18
C ALA A 49 -21.32 -20.89 29.58
N PRO A 50 -20.58 -21.63 30.41
CA PRO A 50 -21.05 -22.91 30.92
C PRO A 50 -22.33 -22.67 31.74
N THR A 51 -23.32 -23.55 31.57
CA THR A 51 -24.55 -23.54 32.37
C THR A 51 -24.47 -24.48 33.56
N GLU A 52 -23.67 -25.54 33.47
CA GLU A 52 -23.42 -26.54 34.51
C GLU A 52 -22.01 -27.12 34.33
N PRO A 53 -21.36 -27.65 35.38
CA PRO A 53 -21.73 -27.55 36.79
C PRO A 53 -21.44 -26.14 37.36
N ALA A 54 -22.10 -25.76 38.47
CA ALA A 54 -21.98 -24.43 39.10
C ALA A 54 -20.53 -23.96 39.36
N GLU A 55 -19.62 -24.89 39.64
CA GLU A 55 -18.18 -24.63 39.83
C GLU A 55 -17.51 -24.08 38.57
N ALA A 56 -17.89 -24.59 37.39
CA ALA A 56 -17.40 -24.12 36.10
C ALA A 56 -17.96 -22.72 35.79
N VAL A 57 -19.21 -22.43 36.19
CA VAL A 57 -19.84 -21.11 36.04
C VAL A 57 -19.11 -20.05 36.88
N ALA A 58 -18.82 -20.36 38.14
CA ALA A 58 -18.08 -19.46 39.02
C ALA A 58 -16.65 -19.19 38.50
N SER A 59 -15.96 -20.25 38.04
CA SER A 59 -14.63 -20.12 37.41
C SER A 59 -14.67 -19.27 36.13
N TYR A 60 -15.71 -19.43 35.31
CA TYR A 60 -15.92 -18.63 34.10
C TYR A 60 -16.16 -17.16 34.43
N ASN A 61 -17.04 -16.86 35.40
CA ASN A 61 -17.35 -15.50 35.79
C ASN A 61 -16.12 -14.78 36.35
N SER A 62 -15.36 -15.43 37.23
CA SER A 62 -14.09 -14.88 37.75
C SER A 62 -13.13 -14.49 36.60
N LYS A 63 -12.98 -15.36 35.60
CA LYS A 63 -12.13 -15.05 34.43
C LYS A 63 -12.74 -13.96 33.54
N ASN A 64 -14.07 -13.85 33.47
CA ASN A 64 -14.74 -12.79 32.71
C ASN A 64 -14.55 -11.41 33.34
N GLU A 65 -14.57 -11.34 34.67
CA GLU A 65 -14.22 -10.15 35.44
C GLU A 65 -12.75 -9.78 35.24
N GLU A 66 -11.83 -10.76 35.23
CA GLU A 66 -10.42 -10.53 34.89
C GLU A 66 -10.24 -9.99 33.47
N VAL A 67 -10.98 -10.53 32.49
CA VAL A 67 -10.97 -10.00 31.11
C VAL A 67 -11.44 -8.56 31.09
N TYR A 68 -12.49 -8.21 31.84
CA TYR A 68 -12.98 -6.84 31.95
C TYR A 68 -11.92 -5.91 32.55
N ALA A 69 -11.27 -6.33 33.63
CA ALA A 69 -10.23 -5.56 34.30
C ALA A 69 -9.01 -5.31 33.39
N GLU A 70 -8.59 -6.31 32.62
CA GLU A 70 -7.52 -6.19 31.63
C GLU A 70 -7.93 -5.29 30.45
N LEU A 71 -9.19 -5.40 30.00
CA LEU A 71 -9.73 -4.59 28.93
C LEU A 71 -9.73 -3.11 29.29
N VAL A 72 -10.25 -2.74 30.47
CA VAL A 72 -10.33 -1.34 30.91
C VAL A 72 -8.95 -0.67 30.98
N GLN A 73 -7.91 -1.40 31.35
CA GLN A 73 -6.53 -0.88 31.36
C GLN A 73 -5.94 -0.62 29.97
N CYS A 74 -6.51 -1.24 28.94
CA CYS A 74 -6.03 -1.17 27.56
C CYS A 74 -6.88 -0.25 26.67
N LEU A 75 -7.90 0.42 27.21
CA LEU A 75 -8.77 1.32 26.45
C LEU A 75 -8.42 2.79 26.68
N ASP A 76 -8.68 3.61 25.68
CA ASP A 76 -8.75 5.07 25.84
C ASP A 76 -10.07 5.50 26.51
N ASP A 77 -10.10 6.71 27.06
CA ASP A 77 -11.25 7.24 27.80
C ASP A 77 -12.56 7.25 26.98
N LYS A 78 -12.48 7.48 25.66
CA LYS A 78 -13.68 7.50 24.79
C LYS A 78 -14.23 6.09 24.63
N SER A 79 -13.37 5.10 24.38
CA SER A 79 -13.80 3.70 24.27
C SER A 79 -14.23 3.11 25.60
N LEU A 80 -13.59 3.51 26.70
CA LEU A 80 -14.02 3.15 28.06
C LEU A 80 -15.43 3.66 28.35
N GLY A 81 -15.73 4.90 27.93
CA GLY A 81 -17.06 5.49 28.05
C GLY A 81 -18.19 4.67 27.40
N LEU A 82 -17.89 3.88 26.36
CA LEU A 82 -18.86 3.01 25.70
C LEU A 82 -19.20 1.76 26.52
N VAL A 83 -18.24 1.21 27.27
CA VAL A 83 -18.40 -0.08 27.96
C VAL A 83 -18.67 0.07 29.45
N MET A 84 -18.19 1.14 30.09
CA MET A 84 -18.20 1.29 31.56
C MET A 84 -19.60 1.28 32.19
N ARG A 85 -20.64 1.62 31.43
CA ARG A 85 -22.03 1.67 31.94
C ARG A 85 -22.85 0.42 31.60
N GLU A 86 -22.56 -0.21 30.46
CA GLU A 86 -23.39 -1.27 29.90
C GLU A 86 -22.84 -2.67 30.18
N ALA A 87 -21.54 -2.80 30.44
CA ALA A 87 -20.85 -4.07 30.59
C ALA A 87 -19.95 -4.12 31.83
N ASP A 88 -20.41 -3.54 32.94
CA ASP A 88 -19.68 -3.55 34.20
C ASP A 88 -19.34 -5.00 34.62
N ASN A 89 -18.05 -5.26 34.85
CA ASN A 89 -17.49 -6.56 35.20
C ASN A 89 -17.78 -7.69 34.19
N ASP A 90 -18.22 -7.37 32.96
CA ASP A 90 -18.50 -8.35 31.92
C ASP A 90 -17.59 -8.12 30.70
N GLY A 91 -16.45 -8.82 30.68
CA GLY A 91 -15.45 -8.70 29.63
C GLY A 91 -15.97 -9.12 28.25
N LYS A 92 -16.75 -10.21 28.17
CA LYS A 92 -17.33 -10.70 26.92
C LYS A 92 -18.32 -9.70 26.34
N LYS A 93 -19.21 -9.15 27.17
CA LYS A 93 -20.16 -8.12 26.74
C LYS A 93 -19.45 -6.83 26.34
N ALA A 94 -18.45 -6.39 27.09
CA ALA A 94 -17.68 -5.18 26.78
C ALA A 94 -16.98 -5.28 25.42
N ILE A 95 -16.34 -6.40 25.12
CA ILE A 95 -15.74 -6.65 23.79
C ILE A 95 -16.81 -6.69 22.70
N GLY A 96 -17.98 -7.28 22.97
CA GLY A 96 -19.12 -7.27 22.05
C GLY A 96 -19.59 -5.87 21.66
N ILE A 97 -19.70 -4.96 22.64
CA ILE A 97 -20.07 -3.55 22.41
C ILE A 97 -19.00 -2.85 21.57
N LEU A 98 -17.72 -3.04 21.89
CA LEU A 98 -16.63 -2.44 21.11
C LEU A 98 -16.60 -2.95 19.67
N ARG A 99 -16.84 -4.26 19.44
CA ARG A 99 -16.99 -4.82 18.10
C ARG A 99 -18.17 -4.20 17.37
N ALA A 100 -19.33 -4.09 18.03
CA ALA A 100 -20.50 -3.48 17.42
C ALA A 100 -20.25 -2.00 17.02
N HIS A 101 -19.53 -1.25 17.86
CA HIS A 101 -19.24 0.16 17.60
C HIS A 101 -18.14 0.35 16.53
N TYR A 102 -16.99 -0.31 16.69
CA TYR A 102 -15.82 -0.09 15.85
C TYR A 102 -15.73 -1.02 14.63
N GLN A 103 -16.37 -2.18 14.65
CA GLN A 103 -16.48 -3.11 13.52
C GLN A 103 -17.90 -3.22 12.97
N GLY A 104 -18.85 -2.42 13.46
CA GLY A 104 -20.24 -2.45 13.02
C GLY A 104 -20.38 -2.41 11.49
N ASN A 105 -21.07 -3.40 10.94
CA ASN A 105 -21.33 -3.59 9.51
C ASN A 105 -22.53 -2.76 9.03
N THR A 106 -22.55 -1.47 9.33
CA THR A 106 -23.66 -0.61 8.89
C THR A 106 -23.61 -0.46 7.36
N LYS A 107 -24.78 -0.44 6.70
CA LYS A 107 -24.86 -0.28 5.23
C LYS A 107 -24.04 0.91 4.70
N PRO A 108 -24.06 2.11 5.34
CA PRO A 108 -23.23 3.23 4.90
C PRO A 108 -21.72 2.94 4.97
N ARG A 109 -21.27 2.16 5.96
CA ARG A 109 -19.87 1.76 6.08
C ARG A 109 -19.46 0.79 4.98
N ILE A 110 -20.29 -0.22 4.70
CA ILE A 110 -20.07 -1.17 3.60
C ILE A 110 -19.95 -0.42 2.27
N VAL A 111 -20.87 0.50 2.00
CA VAL A 111 -20.82 1.35 0.80
C VAL A 111 -19.54 2.19 0.76
N SER A 112 -19.14 2.80 1.88
CA SER A 112 -17.88 3.54 1.97
C SER A 112 -16.66 2.66 1.68
N LEU A 113 -16.63 1.41 2.18
CA LEU A 113 -15.55 0.46 1.90
C LEU A 113 -15.48 0.08 0.42
N TYR A 114 -16.62 -0.15 -0.23
CA TYR A 114 -16.65 -0.37 -1.69
C TYR A 114 -16.16 0.84 -2.46
N MET A 115 -16.53 2.06 -2.06
CA MET A 115 -16.05 3.29 -2.69
C MET A 115 -14.53 3.46 -2.52
N GLN A 116 -14.00 3.15 -1.34
CA GLN A 116 -12.55 3.14 -1.10
C GLN A 116 -11.83 2.09 -1.95
N LEU A 117 -12.41 0.90 -2.07
CA LEU A 117 -11.86 -0.17 -2.89
C LEU A 117 -11.82 0.21 -4.38
N ILE A 118 -12.91 0.74 -4.93
CA ILE A 118 -13.02 1.11 -6.36
C ILE A 118 -12.09 2.28 -6.75
N ASN A 119 -11.81 3.16 -5.79
CA ASN A 119 -10.96 4.33 -5.96
C ASN A 119 -9.52 4.09 -5.47
N ILE A 120 -9.17 2.86 -5.09
CA ILE A 120 -7.80 2.56 -4.68
C ILE A 120 -6.86 2.78 -5.87
N GLN A 121 -5.78 3.51 -5.61
CA GLN A 121 -4.72 3.79 -6.58
C GLN A 121 -3.37 3.67 -5.88
N MET A 122 -2.39 3.16 -6.60
CA MET A 122 -1.01 3.12 -6.16
C MET A 122 -0.42 4.54 -6.17
N GLU A 123 0.20 4.94 -5.07
CA GLU A 123 0.81 6.27 -4.96
C GLU A 123 2.17 6.32 -5.66
N LYS A 124 2.65 7.53 -6.01
CA LYS A 124 3.88 7.72 -6.82
C LYS A 124 5.16 7.13 -6.22
N ASN A 125 5.22 7.03 -4.89
CA ASN A 125 6.40 6.55 -4.16
C ASN A 125 6.11 5.28 -3.36
N GLU A 126 4.99 4.62 -3.64
CA GLU A 126 4.57 3.41 -2.94
C GLU A 126 5.07 2.18 -3.69
N ASN A 127 5.54 1.16 -2.97
CA ASN A 127 5.87 -0.14 -3.53
C ASN A 127 4.59 -0.99 -3.74
N VAL A 128 4.59 -1.89 -4.73
CA VAL A 128 3.48 -2.80 -5.03
C VAL A 128 2.97 -3.55 -3.79
N THR A 129 3.87 -3.99 -2.92
CA THR A 129 3.52 -4.69 -1.66
C THR A 129 2.70 -3.82 -0.72
N SER A 130 3.06 -2.54 -0.55
CA SER A 130 2.29 -1.60 0.28
C SER A 130 0.90 -1.36 -0.31
N TYR A 131 0.81 -1.23 -1.64
CA TYR A 131 -0.46 -1.09 -2.35
C TYR A 131 -1.37 -2.32 -2.16
N ILE A 132 -0.81 -3.53 -2.33
CA ILE A 132 -1.55 -4.78 -2.11
C ILE A 132 -2.03 -4.89 -0.66
N ILE A 133 -1.19 -4.57 0.33
CA ILE A 133 -1.58 -4.62 1.75
C ILE A 133 -2.75 -3.68 2.03
N ARG A 134 -2.75 -2.45 1.46
CA ARG A 134 -3.88 -1.52 1.61
C ARG A 134 -5.16 -2.09 1.00
N ALA A 135 -5.08 -2.69 -0.18
CA ALA A 135 -6.23 -3.32 -0.81
C ALA A 135 -6.76 -4.50 0.01
N GLU A 136 -5.87 -5.37 0.47
CA GLU A 136 -6.21 -6.54 1.31
C GLU A 136 -6.87 -6.13 2.62
N LYS A 137 -6.43 -5.02 3.24
CA LYS A 137 -7.08 -4.48 4.45
C LYS A 137 -8.57 -4.17 4.20
N ILE A 138 -8.88 -3.54 3.06
CA ILE A 138 -10.26 -3.21 2.69
C ILE A 138 -11.05 -4.48 2.37
N ILE A 139 -10.47 -5.41 1.60
CA ILE A 139 -11.09 -6.69 1.23
C ILE A 139 -11.40 -7.53 2.48
N GLY A 140 -10.45 -7.69 3.40
CA GLY A 140 -10.65 -8.43 4.65
C GLY A 140 -11.71 -7.79 5.56
N THR A 141 -11.86 -6.47 5.50
CA THR A 141 -12.94 -5.76 6.22
C THR A 141 -14.31 -6.06 5.59
N LEU A 142 -14.40 -6.14 4.26
CA LEU A 142 -15.63 -6.53 3.54
C LEU A 142 -16.00 -7.99 3.82
N GLU A 143 -15.03 -8.91 3.79
CA GLU A 143 -15.27 -10.34 4.05
C GLU A 143 -15.85 -10.59 5.44
N ARG A 144 -15.36 -9.87 6.46
CA ARG A 144 -15.93 -9.89 7.82
C ARG A 144 -17.33 -9.30 7.89
N ALA A 145 -17.64 -8.35 7.01
CA ALA A 145 -18.99 -7.84 6.83
C ALA A 145 -19.94 -8.83 6.11
N LYS A 146 -19.44 -10.03 5.76
CA LYS A 146 -20.11 -11.05 4.95
C LYS A 146 -20.36 -10.62 3.50
N GLU A 147 -19.64 -9.60 3.05
CA GLU A 147 -19.63 -9.16 1.66
C GLU A 147 -18.40 -9.76 1.00
N VAL A 148 -18.59 -10.72 0.09
CA VAL A 148 -17.48 -11.41 -0.58
C VAL A 148 -17.49 -11.02 -2.06
N PRO A 149 -16.68 -10.03 -2.47
CA PRO A 149 -16.53 -9.68 -3.88
C PRO A 149 -15.91 -10.85 -4.66
N SER A 150 -16.31 -11.02 -5.92
CA SER A 150 -15.67 -12.00 -6.81
C SER A 150 -14.18 -11.68 -7.00
N GLU A 151 -13.32 -12.70 -6.99
CA GLU A 151 -11.89 -12.54 -7.27
C GLU A 151 -11.62 -11.82 -8.60
N LYS A 152 -12.43 -12.08 -9.64
CA LYS A 152 -12.32 -11.40 -10.95
C LYS A 152 -12.55 -9.89 -10.83
N LEU A 153 -13.54 -9.49 -10.01
CA LEU A 153 -13.82 -8.10 -9.73
C LEU A 153 -12.67 -7.46 -8.94
N LEU A 154 -12.13 -8.16 -7.94
CA LEU A 154 -10.98 -7.68 -7.16
C LEU A 154 -9.76 -7.46 -8.03
N ILE A 155 -9.42 -8.42 -8.90
CA ILE A 155 -8.31 -8.30 -9.85
C ILE A 155 -8.54 -7.12 -10.80
N SER A 156 -9.75 -6.95 -11.31
CA SER A 156 -10.10 -5.84 -12.21
C SER A 156 -9.93 -4.47 -11.54
N ILE A 157 -10.37 -4.34 -10.27
CA ILE A 157 -10.20 -3.12 -9.49
C ILE A 157 -8.72 -2.86 -9.22
N LEU A 158 -7.96 -3.89 -8.82
CA LEU A 158 -6.53 -3.77 -8.55
C LEU A 158 -5.75 -3.34 -9.79
N LEU A 159 -6.06 -3.91 -10.96
CA LEU A 159 -5.47 -3.53 -12.25
C LEU A 159 -5.75 -2.06 -12.60
N LYS A 160 -6.98 -1.60 -12.39
CA LYS A 160 -7.37 -0.20 -12.62
C LYS A 160 -6.58 0.77 -11.73
N GLY A 161 -6.23 0.37 -10.51
CA GLY A 161 -5.48 1.20 -9.57
C GLY A 161 -3.96 1.26 -9.81
N LEU A 162 -3.43 0.45 -10.73
CA LEU A 162 -2.00 0.45 -11.06
C LEU A 162 -1.62 1.57 -12.03
N PRO A 163 -0.39 2.10 -11.95
CA PRO A 163 0.07 3.14 -12.86
C PRO A 163 0.35 2.57 -14.26
N PRO A 164 0.47 3.44 -15.28
CA PRO A 164 0.66 3.03 -16.68
C PRO A 164 1.90 2.16 -16.94
N THR A 165 2.88 2.17 -16.05
CA THR A 165 4.08 1.31 -16.11
C THR A 165 3.72 -0.18 -16.10
N TYR A 166 2.62 -0.57 -15.47
CA TYR A 166 2.16 -1.97 -15.39
C TYR A 166 1.24 -2.38 -16.56
N ARG A 167 1.22 -1.61 -17.66
CA ARG A 167 0.34 -1.89 -18.81
C ARG A 167 0.63 -3.25 -19.45
N GLN A 168 1.90 -3.67 -19.52
CA GLN A 168 2.28 -4.97 -20.08
C GLN A 168 1.69 -6.13 -19.26
N LEU A 169 1.81 -6.06 -17.94
CA LEU A 169 1.18 -7.02 -17.03
C LEU A 169 -0.34 -7.02 -17.19
N SER A 170 -0.96 -5.83 -17.32
CA SER A 170 -2.42 -5.71 -17.50
C SER A 170 -2.92 -6.39 -18.78
N ILE A 171 -2.16 -6.27 -19.87
CA ILE A 171 -2.46 -6.95 -21.14
C ILE A 171 -2.33 -8.47 -20.97
N HIS A 172 -1.24 -8.94 -20.37
CA HIS A 172 -1.02 -10.37 -20.13
C HIS A 172 -2.13 -11.00 -19.28
N VAL A 173 -2.54 -10.33 -18.20
CA VAL A 173 -3.61 -10.80 -17.31
C VAL A 173 -4.99 -10.76 -17.99
N THR A 174 -5.23 -9.83 -18.91
CA THR A 174 -6.52 -9.74 -19.64
C THR A 174 -6.61 -10.74 -20.80
N GLN A 175 -5.47 -11.07 -21.42
CA GLN A 175 -5.41 -11.99 -22.57
C GLN A 175 -5.25 -13.45 -22.16
N SER A 176 -4.75 -13.72 -20.96
CA SER A 176 -4.68 -15.08 -20.43
C SER A 176 -6.10 -15.59 -20.21
N SER A 177 -6.45 -16.69 -20.89
CA SER A 177 -7.76 -17.35 -20.78
C SER A 177 -7.89 -18.20 -19.52
N GLU A 178 -6.86 -18.27 -18.69
CA GLU A 178 -6.88 -18.98 -17.41
C GLU A 178 -7.52 -18.10 -16.34
N ASP A 179 -8.39 -18.69 -15.52
CA ASP A 179 -8.87 -18.03 -14.31
C ASP A 179 -7.69 -17.82 -13.35
N ILE A 180 -7.11 -16.62 -13.38
CA ILE A 180 -6.05 -16.22 -12.46
C ILE A 180 -6.69 -15.99 -11.09
N SER A 181 -6.26 -16.76 -10.10
CA SER A 181 -6.65 -16.50 -8.71
C SER A 181 -5.96 -15.26 -8.17
N LEU A 182 -6.56 -14.61 -7.17
CA LEU A 182 -6.00 -13.43 -6.54
C LEU A 182 -4.56 -13.66 -6.02
N SER A 183 -4.27 -14.88 -5.55
CA SER A 183 -2.94 -15.29 -5.11
C SER A 183 -1.91 -15.33 -6.25
N LYS A 184 -2.28 -15.91 -7.41
CA LYS A 184 -1.39 -15.94 -8.59
C LYS A 184 -1.13 -14.54 -9.13
N PHE A 185 -2.16 -13.69 -9.14
CA PHE A 185 -2.04 -12.29 -9.55
C PHE A 185 -1.04 -11.51 -8.69
N LYS A 186 -1.07 -11.68 -7.36
CA LYS A 186 -0.10 -11.05 -6.44
C LYS A 186 1.34 -11.48 -6.71
N VAL A 187 1.56 -12.76 -7.01
CA VAL A 187 2.89 -13.27 -7.35
C VAL A 187 3.37 -12.68 -8.67
N ALA A 188 2.51 -12.61 -9.69
CA ALA A 188 2.83 -12.01 -10.99
C ALA A 188 3.15 -10.51 -10.86
N LEU A 189 2.40 -9.78 -10.03
CA LEU A 189 2.65 -8.36 -9.74
C LEU A 189 4.02 -8.12 -9.10
N LYS A 190 4.39 -8.93 -8.11
CA LYS A 190 5.70 -8.84 -7.45
C LYS A 190 6.84 -9.22 -8.41
N GLY A 191 6.66 -10.28 -9.19
CA GLY A 191 7.62 -10.70 -10.20
C GLY A 191 7.86 -9.60 -11.25
N PHE A 192 6.81 -8.89 -11.65
CA PHE A 192 6.92 -7.76 -12.58
C PHE A 192 7.71 -6.59 -11.99
N GLU A 193 7.50 -6.24 -10.72
CA GLU A 193 8.29 -5.21 -10.02
C GLU A 193 9.77 -5.60 -9.96
N GLU A 194 10.09 -6.87 -9.69
CA GLU A 194 11.46 -7.38 -9.64
C GLU A 194 12.15 -7.36 -11.02
N THR A 195 11.42 -7.58 -12.11
CA THR A 195 11.97 -7.54 -13.48
C THR A 195 12.08 -6.12 -14.06
N ASP A 196 11.13 -5.22 -13.77
CA ASP A 196 11.09 -3.85 -14.33
C ASP A 196 11.89 -2.82 -13.50
N CYS A 197 12.35 -3.17 -12.29
CA CYS A 197 13.22 -2.30 -11.49
C CYS A 197 14.58 -2.00 -12.16
N PHE A 198 14.92 -2.70 -13.25
CA PHE A 198 16.12 -2.40 -14.04
C PHE A 198 15.94 -1.27 -15.07
N GLU A 199 14.71 -0.93 -15.47
CA GLU A 199 14.48 0.08 -16.51
C GLU A 199 14.16 1.49 -15.97
N SER A 200 13.84 1.63 -14.69
CA SER A 200 13.33 2.89 -14.11
C SER A 200 14.40 3.92 -13.67
N HIS A 201 15.69 3.69 -13.96
CA HIS A 201 16.75 4.70 -13.85
C HIS A 201 17.13 5.39 -15.17
N VAL A 202 16.33 5.24 -16.24
CA VAL A 202 16.49 6.07 -17.44
C VAL A 202 15.59 7.30 -17.33
N SER A 203 16.23 8.47 -17.23
CA SER A 203 15.58 9.79 -17.16
C SER A 203 14.48 9.99 -18.22
N PRO A 204 13.41 10.75 -17.91
CA PRO A 204 12.28 10.93 -18.79
C PRO A 204 12.67 11.79 -20.00
N LYS A 205 12.77 11.18 -21.17
CA LYS A 205 12.53 11.87 -22.44
C LYS A 205 11.26 11.30 -23.05
N GLU A 206 10.18 12.04 -22.82
CA GLU A 206 9.06 12.29 -23.73
C GLU A 206 8.81 11.19 -24.78
N GLN A 207 7.90 10.27 -24.48
CA GLN A 207 7.20 9.53 -25.51
C GLN A 207 5.85 10.21 -25.75
N GLY A 208 5.90 11.19 -26.66
CA GLY A 208 4.76 11.56 -27.47
C GLY A 208 4.39 10.43 -28.42
N GLU A 209 3.11 10.44 -28.74
CA GLU A 209 2.39 9.49 -29.57
C GLU A 209 2.96 9.38 -31.00
N ASP A 210 2.62 8.26 -31.63
CA ASP A 210 2.64 7.99 -33.07
C ASP A 210 3.99 7.97 -33.78
N THR A 211 4.46 6.74 -34.00
CA THR A 211 5.48 6.36 -34.98
C THR A 211 5.00 6.65 -36.40
N ILE A 212 4.99 7.91 -36.80
CA ILE A 212 5.01 8.34 -38.20
C ILE A 212 6.47 8.53 -38.59
N LEU A 213 6.90 7.80 -39.63
CA LEU A 213 8.22 7.80 -40.25
C LEU A 213 8.91 9.19 -40.21
N LYS A 214 9.83 9.39 -39.25
CA LYS A 214 10.76 10.53 -39.29
C LYS A 214 11.76 10.29 -40.41
N VAL A 215 11.58 11.03 -41.51
CA VAL A 215 12.62 11.24 -42.52
C VAL A 215 13.87 11.73 -41.79
N ALA A 216 14.97 10.99 -41.91
CA ALA A 216 16.23 11.35 -41.31
C ALA A 216 16.65 12.75 -41.80
N ASP A 217 16.80 13.71 -40.87
CA ASP A 217 17.40 15.00 -41.16
C ASP A 217 18.79 14.77 -41.77
N ARG A 218 18.94 15.17 -43.03
CA ARG A 218 20.23 15.12 -43.73
C ARG A 218 21.16 16.11 -43.04
N LYS A 219 22.06 15.61 -42.19
CA LYS A 219 23.11 16.43 -41.56
C LYS A 219 23.88 17.18 -42.65
N SER A 220 23.86 18.51 -42.61
CA SER A 220 24.68 19.35 -43.47
C SER A 220 26.15 19.28 -43.05
N CYS A 221 27.04 19.46 -44.03
CA CYS A 221 28.47 19.62 -43.82
C CYS A 221 28.73 20.84 -42.94
N TYR A 222 29.29 20.63 -41.75
CA TYR A 222 29.68 21.72 -40.84
C TYR A 222 30.79 22.65 -41.37
N GLY A 223 31.45 22.29 -42.49
CA GLY A 223 32.49 23.11 -43.12
C GLY A 223 31.94 24.10 -44.16
N CYS A 224 30.96 23.70 -44.97
CA CYS A 224 30.44 24.51 -46.08
C CYS A 224 28.91 24.72 -46.05
N GLY A 225 28.20 24.09 -45.13
CA GLY A 225 26.75 24.15 -44.99
C GLY A 225 25.94 23.30 -45.99
N SER A 226 26.58 22.62 -46.94
CA SER A 226 25.90 21.78 -47.95
C SER A 226 25.37 20.47 -47.36
N THR A 227 24.17 20.02 -47.77
CA THR A 227 23.56 18.75 -47.35
C THR A 227 23.92 17.56 -48.25
N GLN A 228 24.79 17.76 -49.25
CA GLN A 228 25.17 16.71 -50.21
C GLN A 228 26.33 15.83 -49.74
N HIS A 229 27.15 16.28 -48.79
CA HIS A 229 28.32 15.56 -48.29
C HIS A 229 28.52 15.82 -46.79
N LEU A 230 29.33 15.00 -46.14
CA LEU A 230 29.78 15.20 -44.75
C LEU A 230 31.12 15.94 -44.74
N VAL A 231 31.49 16.55 -43.61
CA VAL A 231 32.74 17.34 -43.46
C VAL A 231 33.99 16.58 -43.88
N LYS A 232 33.99 15.25 -43.73
CA LYS A 232 35.13 14.38 -44.10
C LYS A 232 35.39 14.35 -45.60
N ASP A 233 34.36 14.58 -46.41
CA ASP A 233 34.41 14.49 -47.87
C ASP A 233 34.23 15.88 -48.50
N CYS A 234 34.60 16.94 -47.76
CA CYS A 234 34.43 18.32 -48.19
C CYS A 234 35.71 18.85 -48.85
N ASP A 235 35.65 19.14 -50.16
CA ASP A 235 36.75 19.72 -50.94
C ASP A 235 37.14 21.15 -50.51
N GLN A 236 36.43 21.75 -49.54
CA GLN A 236 36.72 23.07 -48.97
C GLN A 236 37.31 23.02 -47.56
N ALA A 237 37.64 21.83 -47.03
CA ALA A 237 38.10 21.64 -45.65
C ALA A 237 39.37 22.44 -45.29
N ASP A 238 40.25 22.74 -46.26
CA ASP A 238 41.53 23.42 -46.03
C ASP A 238 41.45 24.96 -45.97
N LYS A 239 40.25 25.56 -45.98
CA LYS A 239 40.09 27.03 -46.06
C LYS A 239 39.83 27.73 -44.72
N MET A 240 40.03 27.03 -43.60
CA MET A 240 39.79 27.57 -42.25
C MET A 240 41.06 28.25 -41.68
N CYS A 241 40.91 29.45 -41.11
CA CYS A 241 42.01 30.12 -40.40
C CYS A 241 42.48 29.27 -39.20
N LYS A 242 43.75 28.86 -39.23
CA LYS A 242 44.37 27.98 -38.22
C LYS A 242 44.43 28.61 -36.83
N TYR A 243 44.47 29.94 -36.74
CA TYR A 243 44.61 30.66 -35.48
C TYR A 243 43.29 30.75 -34.71
N HIS A 244 42.15 30.92 -35.38
CA HIS A 244 40.88 31.22 -34.71
C HIS A 244 39.83 30.09 -34.74
N LYS A 245 40.14 28.90 -35.27
CA LYS A 245 39.28 27.68 -35.24
C LYS A 245 37.77 27.97 -35.41
N GLY A 246 37.43 28.89 -36.31
CA GLY A 246 36.08 29.41 -36.49
C GLY A 246 35.86 29.89 -37.91
N ALA A 247 34.67 29.63 -38.45
CA ALA A 247 34.32 29.76 -39.87
C ALA A 247 34.13 31.20 -40.38
N LYS A 248 34.72 32.21 -39.74
CA LYS A 248 34.39 33.63 -40.01
C LYS A 248 35.38 34.38 -40.90
N HIS A 249 36.54 33.84 -41.23
CA HIS A 249 37.50 34.48 -42.14
C HIS A 249 38.55 33.50 -42.70
N PHE A 250 39.18 33.90 -43.80
CA PHE A 250 40.31 33.19 -44.42
C PHE A 250 41.64 33.60 -43.77
N GLU A 251 42.66 32.75 -43.87
CA GLU A 251 44.00 33.00 -43.30
C GLU A 251 44.67 34.27 -43.87
N LYS A 252 44.26 34.72 -45.06
CA LYS A 252 44.76 35.94 -45.71
C LYS A 252 44.20 37.23 -45.11
N ASP A 253 43.09 37.15 -44.38
CA ASP A 253 42.36 38.27 -43.80
C ASP A 253 42.46 38.27 -42.25
N CYS A 254 43.44 37.54 -41.70
CA CYS A 254 43.67 37.41 -40.26
C CYS A 254 44.55 38.57 -39.76
N ASN A 255 43.92 39.58 -39.13
CA ASN A 255 44.59 40.60 -38.31
C ASN A 255 44.46 40.25 -36.82
#